data_AF-A0A838UV13-F1
#
_entry.id   AF-A0A838UV13-F1
#
_cell.length_a   1.000
_cell.length_b   1.000
_cell.length_c   1.000
_cell.angle_alpha   90.00
_cell.angle_beta   90.00
_cell.angle_gamma   90.00
#
_symmetry.space_group_name_H-M   'P 1'
#
loop_
_entity.id
_entity.type
_entity.pdbx_description
1 polymer ?
#
loop_
_entity_poly.entity_id
_entity_poly.type
_entity_poly.pdbx_seq_one_letter_code
_entity_poly.pdbx_strand_id
1 'polypeptide(L)'
;MVSPATFRHPAVLAKAVVTADHVSGGRVELGIAAGWWENEHEAYGFDLPAVGPRLDSLEEQLQVIRGHWGRGPFSFDGEHYRAVELDALPKPLQVPHPPLILGGSGRGWRGSWGSTCCIAISTRWR
;
A
#
# COMPACT_ATOMS: atom_id res chain seq x y z
N MET A 1 9.82 8.26 5.98
CA MET A 1 10.21 7.50 4.76
C MET A 1 8.99 6.70 4.32
N VAL A 2 8.66 6.68 3.03
CA VAL A 2 7.48 5.97 2.48
C VAL A 2 7.92 5.06 1.34
N SER A 3 7.32 3.88 1.22
CA SER A 3 7.58 2.96 0.10
C SER A 3 6.91 3.46 -1.17
N PRO A 4 7.61 3.58 -2.30
CA PRO A 4 6.99 3.75 -3.60
C PRO A 4 6.12 2.55 -3.95
N ALA A 5 4.94 2.78 -4.52
CA ALA A 5 4.02 1.76 -5.01
C ALA A 5 4.67 0.91 -6.12
N THR A 6 5.51 1.52 -6.94
CA THR A 6 6.16 0.89 -8.11
C THR A 6 7.15 -0.22 -7.76
N PHE A 7 7.69 -0.25 -6.54
CA PHE A 7 8.85 -1.11 -6.22
C PHE A 7 8.48 -2.55 -5.86
N ARG A 8 7.25 -2.80 -5.42
CA ARG A 8 6.85 -4.13 -4.92
C ARG A 8 5.40 -4.42 -5.26
N HIS A 9 5.15 -5.69 -5.58
CA HIS A 9 3.79 -6.20 -5.65
C HIS A 9 3.10 -6.06 -4.27
N PRO A 10 1.84 -5.59 -4.19
CA PRO A 10 1.17 -5.27 -2.93
C PRO A 10 1.07 -6.46 -1.98
N ALA A 11 0.83 -7.68 -2.50
CA ALA A 11 0.79 -8.88 -1.67
C ALA A 11 2.15 -9.20 -1.01
N VAL A 12 3.26 -8.97 -1.72
CA VAL A 12 4.61 -9.21 -1.18
C VAL A 12 4.95 -8.15 -0.14
N LEU A 13 4.61 -6.89 -0.41
CA LEU A 13 4.77 -5.80 0.55
C LEU A 13 3.96 -6.06 1.84
N ALA A 14 2.69 -6.42 1.69
CA ALA A 14 1.80 -6.71 2.82
C ALA A 14 2.34 -7.86 3.69
N LYS A 15 2.89 -8.90 3.06
CA LYS A 15 3.53 -10.03 3.75
C LYS A 15 4.78 -9.61 4.53
N ALA A 16 5.65 -8.81 3.91
CA ALA A 16 6.85 -8.30 4.56
C ALA A 16 6.52 -7.43 5.78
N VAL A 17 5.47 -6.62 5.69
CA VAL A 17 4.98 -5.80 6.81
C VAL A 17 4.45 -6.68 7.93
N VAL A 18 3.71 -7.75 7.65
CA VAL A 18 3.30 -8.72 8.67
C VAL A 18 4.51 -9.33 9.38
N THR A 19 5.53 -9.74 8.63
CA THR A 19 6.76 -10.26 9.24
C THR A 19 7.41 -9.23 10.16
N ALA A 20 7.53 -7.97 9.71
CA ALA A 20 8.05 -6.89 10.53
C ALA A 20 7.16 -6.59 11.76
N ASP A 21 5.85 -6.70 11.62
CA ASP A 21 4.89 -6.52 12.72
C ASP A 21 5.14 -7.56 13.83
N HIS A 22 5.28 -8.83 13.45
CA HIS A 22 5.57 -9.92 14.38
C HIS A 22 6.94 -9.77 15.03
N VAL A 23 7.98 -9.46 14.25
CA VAL A 23 9.36 -9.27 14.77
C VAL A 23 9.43 -8.06 15.70
N SER A 24 8.72 -6.98 15.39
CA SER A 24 8.73 -5.75 16.18
C SER A 24 7.84 -5.81 17.43
N GLY A 25 6.98 -6.82 17.53
CA GLY A 25 5.98 -6.95 18.60
C GLY A 25 4.84 -5.96 18.46
N GLY A 26 4.33 -5.71 17.25
CA GLY A 26 3.17 -4.86 17.05
C GLY A 26 3.49 -3.37 16.92
N ARG A 27 4.68 -3.00 16.44
CA ARG A 27 5.17 -1.60 16.40
C ARG A 27 5.47 -1.10 14.98
N VAL A 28 5.11 -1.86 13.96
CA VAL A 28 5.37 -1.45 12.58
C VAL A 28 4.35 -0.42 12.13
N GLU A 29 4.78 0.51 11.28
CA GLU A 29 3.90 1.42 10.55
C GLU A 29 4.28 1.34 9.06
N LEU A 30 3.28 1.22 8.19
CA LEU A 30 3.53 1.19 6.75
C LEU A 30 3.25 2.56 6.14
N GLY A 31 4.32 3.26 5.78
CA GLY A 31 4.26 4.42 4.89
C GLY A 31 4.31 4.00 3.42
N ILE A 32 3.35 4.43 2.61
CA ILE A 32 3.30 4.14 1.17
C ILE A 32 2.88 5.38 0.35
N ALA A 33 3.45 5.52 -0.85
CA ALA A 33 3.23 6.65 -1.75
C ALA A 33 3.39 6.24 -3.22
N ALA A 34 3.00 7.11 -4.15
CA ALA A 34 3.03 6.79 -5.58
C ALA A 34 4.44 6.76 -6.20
N GLY A 35 5.46 7.25 -5.49
CA GLY A 35 6.79 7.48 -6.04
C GLY A 35 6.88 8.80 -6.82
N TRP A 36 8.07 9.41 -6.84
CA TRP A 36 8.30 10.70 -7.52
C TRP A 36 9.69 10.88 -8.09
N TRP A 37 10.70 10.16 -7.60
CA TRP A 37 12.11 10.39 -7.98
C TRP A 37 12.53 9.48 -9.14
N GLU A 38 12.65 10.05 -10.33
CA GLU A 38 13.01 9.33 -11.57
C GLU A 38 14.37 8.63 -11.50
N ASN A 39 15.43 9.32 -11.08
CA ASN A 39 16.77 8.71 -10.98
C ASN A 39 16.82 7.52 -10.00
N GLU A 40 15.98 7.49 -8.96
CA GLU A 40 15.89 6.34 -8.06
C GLU A 40 15.27 5.16 -8.80
N HIS A 41 14.22 5.41 -9.58
CA HIS A 41 13.58 4.36 -10.37
C HIS A 41 14.52 3.79 -11.43
N GLU A 42 15.26 4.66 -12.14
CA GLU A 42 16.26 4.25 -13.12
C GLU A 42 17.39 3.43 -12.47
N ALA A 43 17.93 3.88 -11.34
CA ALA A 43 19.01 3.19 -10.65
C ALA A 43 18.62 1.80 -10.12
N TYR A 44 17.35 1.63 -9.71
CA TYR A 44 16.82 0.35 -9.24
C TYR A 44 16.21 -0.50 -10.37
N GLY A 45 16.15 0.02 -11.60
CA GLY A 45 15.62 -0.69 -12.77
C GLY A 45 14.10 -0.82 -12.80
N PHE A 46 13.38 0.12 -12.20
CA PHE A 46 11.92 0.18 -12.23
C PHE A 46 11.43 1.29 -13.15
N ASP A 47 10.32 1.05 -13.85
CA ASP A 47 9.62 2.10 -14.58
C ASP A 47 8.92 3.05 -13.60
N LEU A 48 8.90 4.34 -13.91
CA LEU A 48 8.06 5.33 -13.24
C LEU A 48 6.93 5.76 -14.18
N PRO A 49 5.71 5.21 -14.02
CA PRO A 49 4.57 5.60 -14.86
C PRO A 49 4.16 7.05 -14.65
N ALA A 50 3.38 7.57 -15.60
CA ALA A 50 2.75 8.88 -15.50
C ALA A 50 1.89 9.02 -14.23
N VAL A 51 1.67 10.26 -13.80
CA VAL A 51 1.05 10.58 -12.50
C VAL A 51 -0.34 9.97 -12.30
N GLY A 52 -1.19 9.94 -13.33
CA GLY A 52 -2.52 9.33 -13.23
C GLY A 52 -2.46 7.84 -12.93
N PRO A 53 -1.93 7.02 -13.86
CA PRO A 53 -1.84 5.57 -13.69
C PRO A 53 -1.14 5.12 -12.40
N ARG A 54 -0.11 5.84 -11.95
CA ARG A 54 0.56 5.49 -10.68
C ARG A 54 -0.30 5.74 -9.44
N LEU A 55 -1.19 6.73 -9.49
CA LEU A 55 -2.13 7.00 -8.39
C LEU A 55 -3.24 5.95 -8.39
N ASP A 56 -3.74 5.57 -9.57
CA ASP A 56 -4.74 4.50 -9.73
C ASP A 56 -4.17 3.16 -9.22
N SER A 57 -2.93 2.84 -9.62
CA SER A 57 -2.19 1.68 -9.10
C SER A 57 -2.03 1.74 -7.58
N LEU A 58 -1.69 2.90 -7.00
CA LEU A 58 -1.56 3.03 -5.54
C LEU A 58 -2.90 2.80 -4.83
N GLU A 59 -4.01 3.29 -5.37
CA GLU A 59 -5.34 3.04 -4.81
C GLU A 59 -5.66 1.53 -4.78
N GLU A 60 -5.41 0.81 -5.87
CA GLU A 60 -5.60 -0.65 -5.90
C GLU A 60 -4.67 -1.37 -4.93
N GLN A 61 -3.40 -0.96 -4.83
CA GLN A 61 -2.47 -1.56 -3.86
C GLN A 61 -2.98 -1.46 -2.43
N LEU A 62 -3.57 -0.32 -2.05
CA LEU A 62 -4.12 -0.15 -0.71
C LEU A 62 -5.28 -1.10 -0.44
N GLN A 63 -6.12 -1.36 -1.44
CA GLN A 63 -7.21 -2.32 -1.33
C GLN A 63 -6.68 -3.74 -1.15
N VAL A 64 -5.69 -4.14 -1.96
CA VAL A 64 -5.04 -5.45 -1.86
C VAL A 64 -4.35 -5.63 -0.51
N ILE A 65 -3.60 -4.63 -0.03
CA ILE A 65 -2.89 -4.69 1.27
C ILE A 65 -3.90 -4.84 2.42
N ARG A 66 -4.99 -4.07 2.43
CA ARG A 66 -6.03 -4.20 3.47
C ARG A 66 -6.76 -5.53 3.40
N GLY A 67 -7.09 -6.01 2.21
CA GLY A 67 -7.68 -7.34 2.01
C GLY A 67 -6.76 -8.44 2.55
N HIS A 68 -5.46 -8.33 2.30
CA HIS A 68 -4.44 -9.27 2.76
C HIS A 68 -4.36 -9.39 4.28
N TRP A 69 -4.54 -8.29 5.00
CA TRP A 69 -4.57 -8.24 6.45
C TRP A 69 -5.95 -8.56 7.05
N GLY A 70 -6.98 -8.66 6.21
CA GLY A 70 -8.34 -8.97 6.60
C GLY A 70 -8.52 -10.38 7.16
N ARG A 71 -9.73 -10.62 7.68
CA ARG A 71 -10.13 -11.93 8.20
C ARG A 71 -10.50 -12.85 7.04
N GLY A 72 -9.80 -13.98 6.92
CA GLY A 72 -10.05 -15.01 5.92
C GLY A 72 -9.45 -14.71 4.54
N PRO A 73 -9.80 -15.55 3.54
CA PRO A 73 -9.40 -15.36 2.15
C PRO A 73 -10.01 -14.09 1.56
N PHE A 74 -9.28 -13.42 0.68
CA PHE A 74 -9.82 -12.31 -0.11
C PHE A 74 -9.47 -12.47 -1.59
N SER A 75 -10.36 -11.98 -2.44
CA SER A 75 -10.16 -11.88 -3.88
C SER A 75 -10.25 -10.42 -4.31
N PHE A 76 -9.45 -10.03 -5.30
CA PHE A 76 -9.40 -8.68 -5.85
C PHE A 76 -9.16 -8.77 -7.36
N ASP A 77 -9.88 -7.97 -8.15
CA ASP A 77 -9.76 -7.94 -9.61
C ASP A 77 -9.81 -6.48 -10.06
N GLY A 78 -8.64 -5.87 -10.18
CA GLY A 78 -8.44 -4.49 -10.63
C GLY A 78 -7.73 -4.43 -11.98
N GLU A 79 -7.48 -3.21 -12.45
CA GLU A 79 -6.77 -2.94 -13.70
C GLU A 79 -5.28 -3.28 -13.57
N HIS A 80 -4.69 -3.02 -12.39
CA HIS A 80 -3.26 -3.21 -12.14
C HIS A 80 -2.94 -4.48 -11.35
N TYR A 81 -3.83 -4.89 -10.45
CA TYR A 81 -3.60 -6.05 -9.59
C TYR A 81 -4.75 -7.03 -9.59
N ARG A 82 -4.40 -8.31 -9.49
CA ARG A 82 -5.34 -9.41 -9.31
C ARG A 82 -4.89 -10.31 -8.17
N ALA A 83 -5.83 -10.69 -7.31
CA ALA A 83 -5.66 -11.67 -6.24
C ALA A 83 -6.86 -12.63 -6.24
N VAL A 84 -6.61 -13.91 -6.06
CA VAL A 84 -7.66 -14.95 -6.10
C VAL A 84 -7.52 -15.80 -4.84
N GLU A 85 -8.59 -15.82 -4.03
CA GLU A 85 -8.69 -16.59 -2.78
C GLU A 85 -7.43 -16.50 -1.91
N LEU A 86 -6.84 -15.30 -1.84
CA LEU A 86 -5.60 -15.05 -1.15
C LEU A 86 -5.85 -15.03 0.36
N ASP A 87 -5.54 -16.14 1.03
CA ASP A 87 -5.51 -16.21 2.49
C ASP A 87 -4.08 -16.23 3.01
N ALA A 88 -3.58 -15.04 3.33
CA ALA A 88 -2.24 -14.90 3.85
C ALA A 88 -2.20 -15.05 5.38
N LEU A 89 -1.44 -16.05 5.83
CA LEU A 89 -1.16 -16.32 7.24
C LEU A 89 0.35 -16.23 7.50
N PRO A 90 0.81 -15.71 8.66
CA PRO A 90 0.00 -15.21 9.76
C PRO A 90 -0.69 -13.87 9.43
N LYS A 91 -1.72 -13.52 10.22
CA LYS A 91 -2.30 -12.17 10.20
C LYS A 91 -1.45 -11.22 11.06
N PRO A 92 -1.57 -9.89 10.89
CA PRO A 92 -0.88 -8.94 11.76
C PRO A 92 -1.24 -9.13 13.25
N LEU A 93 -0.32 -8.77 14.14
CA LEU A 93 -0.56 -8.66 15.58
C LEU A 93 -1.41 -7.44 15.91
N GLN A 94 -1.19 -6.33 15.22
CA GLN A 94 -1.94 -5.09 15.44
C GLN A 94 -3.38 -5.23 14.94
N VAL A 95 -4.35 -4.81 15.76
CA VAL A 95 -5.78 -4.78 15.44
C VAL A 95 -6.24 -3.32 15.30
N PRO A 96 -6.96 -2.93 14.23
CA PRO A 96 -7.49 -3.78 13.15
C PRO A 96 -6.44 -4.25 12.13
N HIS A 97 -5.34 -3.51 11.98
CA HIS A 97 -4.17 -3.83 11.15
C HIS A 97 -3.06 -2.81 11.47
N PRO A 98 -1.83 -2.97 10.96
CA PRO A 98 -0.79 -1.96 11.13
C PRO A 98 -1.20 -0.59 10.58
N PRO A 99 -0.78 0.52 11.21
CA PRO A 99 -1.09 1.86 10.71
C PRO A 99 -0.61 2.08 9.28
N LEU A 100 -1.49 2.64 8.45
CA LEU A 100 -1.19 3.03 7.07
C LEU A 100 -1.01 4.55 6.99
N ILE A 101 0.14 4.98 6.49
CA ILE A 101 0.48 6.39 6.29
C ILE A 101 0.61 6.61 4.79
N LEU A 102 -0.27 7.45 4.25
CA LEU A 102 -0.22 7.82 2.83
C LEU A 102 0.64 9.06 2.65
N GLY A 103 1.73 8.89 1.91
CA GLY A 103 2.59 9.97 1.46
C GLY A 103 2.15 10.46 0.09
N GLY A 104 1.97 11.76 -0.04
CA GLY A 104 1.66 12.41 -1.30
C GLY A 104 1.72 13.92 -1.16
N SER A 105 2.01 14.58 -2.26
CA SER A 105 1.84 16.03 -2.42
C SER A 105 1.44 16.26 -3.87
N GLY A 106 0.20 16.65 -4.13
CA GLY A 106 -0.29 16.86 -5.48
C GLY A 106 -1.81 17.02 -5.55
N ARG A 107 -2.27 17.80 -6.53
CA ARG A 107 -3.68 17.84 -6.93
C ARG A 107 -3.90 16.75 -7.97
N GLY A 108 -4.94 15.93 -7.81
CA GLY A 108 -5.29 14.93 -8.83
C GLY A 108 -5.70 13.55 -8.31
N TRP A 109 -5.63 13.28 -7.00
CA TRP A 109 -6.24 12.07 -6.45
C TRP A 109 -7.76 12.10 -6.69
N ARG A 110 -8.28 11.12 -7.44
CA ARG A 110 -9.71 10.97 -7.76
C ARG A 110 -10.40 9.83 -7.00
N GLY A 111 -9.68 9.11 -6.14
CA GLY A 111 -10.30 8.13 -5.24
C GLY A 111 -11.01 8.78 -4.05
N SER A 112 -11.62 7.98 -3.17
CA SER A 112 -12.43 8.43 -2.01
C SER A 112 -11.65 9.16 -0.90
N TRP A 113 -10.40 9.54 -1.16
CA TRP A 113 -9.44 10.12 -0.21
C TRP A 113 -9.22 11.57 -0.63
N GLY A 114 -9.87 12.51 0.06
CA GLY A 114 -10.05 13.91 -0.36
C GLY A 114 -8.82 14.67 -0.90
N SER A 115 -9.10 15.77 -1.60
CA SER A 115 -8.25 16.52 -2.54
C SER A 115 -6.92 17.12 -2.05
N THR A 116 -6.53 16.87 -0.80
CA THR A 116 -5.33 17.46 -0.19
C THR A 116 -4.56 16.38 0.57
N CYS A 117 -3.74 15.62 -0.15
CA CYS A 117 -2.81 14.70 0.50
C CYS A 117 -1.59 15.52 0.95
N CYS A 118 -1.53 15.81 2.25
CA CYS A 118 -0.33 16.14 3.02
C CYS A 118 -0.40 15.24 4.26
N ILE A 119 0.11 14.01 4.16
CA ILE A 119 0.16 13.01 5.25
C ILE A 119 -1.23 12.70 5.83
N ALA A 120 -1.92 11.71 5.25
CA ALA A 120 -3.09 11.11 5.91
C ALA A 120 -2.64 9.90 6.73
N ILE A 121 -2.68 10.02 8.06
CA ILE A 121 -2.59 8.86 8.97
C ILE A 121 -4.01 8.31 9.08
N SER A 122 -4.26 7.17 8.42
CA SER A 122 -5.57 6.53 8.48
C SER A 122 -5.59 5.49 9.61
N THR A 123 -6.05 5.90 10.79
CA THR A 123 -6.40 4.98 11.90
C THR A 123 -7.90 4.70 11.99
N ARG A 124 -8.72 5.37 11.17
CA ARG A 124 -10.17 5.29 11.25
C ARG A 124 -10.78 5.25 9.85
N TRP A 125 -11.12 4.04 9.41
CA TRP A 125 -12.10 3.78 8.36
C TRP A 125 -13.16 2.87 8.96
N ARG A 126 -14.43 3.27 8.88
CA ARG A 126 -15.61 2.43 9.13
C ARG A 126 -16.15 1.94 7.80
#